data_AF-A0A5M6D3M1-F1
#
_entry.id   AF-A0A5M6D3M1-F1
#
_cell.length_a   1.000
_cell.length_b   1.000
_cell.length_c   1.000
_cell.angle_alpha   90.00
_cell.angle_beta   90.00
_cell.angle_gamma   90.00
#
_symmetry.space_group_name_H-M   'P 1'
#
loop_
_entity.id
_entity.type
_entity.pdbx_description
1 polymer ?
#
loop_
_entity_poly.entity_id
_entity_poly.type
_entity_poly.pdbx_seq_one_letter_code
_entity_poly.pdbx_strand_id
1 'polypeptide(L)'
;MEITEIRIKLMESSEDRLRAFCSITIDECFVVRDLKIIDGANGPFVAMPSRKLTGHCSRCHHKNHLRANYCNNCGNKLSFDQDGALDSPQKLYADVAHPINSECREMIQNAVIEEFDAELKRCEQPGYRSRYDDDFMDAGEDVETAYVDPPHGKLQPPRQSEARPGETQPSETRPEGGGQSGGEGDDDQFGAGIF
;
A
#
# COMPACT_ATOMS: atom_id res chain seq x y z
N MET A 1 -25.14 10.62 10.37
CA MET A 1 -23.92 10.71 9.57
C MET A 1 -24.13 9.79 8.39
N GLU A 2 -24.12 10.36 7.20
CA GLU A 2 -24.30 9.67 5.93
C GLU A 2 -23.09 9.97 5.03
N ILE A 3 -22.69 8.99 4.22
CA ILE A 3 -21.64 9.16 3.23
C ILE A 3 -22.34 9.57 1.94
N THR A 4 -22.19 10.84 1.57
CA THR A 4 -22.96 11.46 0.50
C THR A 4 -22.27 11.37 -0.85
N GLU A 5 -20.96 11.19 -0.85
CA GLU A 5 -20.17 11.04 -2.08
C GLU A 5 -18.95 10.16 -1.82
N ILE A 6 -18.58 9.33 -2.80
CA ILE A 6 -17.40 8.48 -2.76
C ILE A 6 -16.70 8.60 -4.11
N ARG A 7 -15.42 8.98 -4.08
CA ARG A 7 -14.56 9.10 -5.27
C ARG A 7 -13.41 8.12 -5.18
N ILE A 8 -13.20 7.36 -6.25
CA ILE A 8 -12.25 6.25 -6.27
C ILE A 8 -11.23 6.46 -7.39
N LYS A 9 -9.96 6.33 -7.03
CA LYS A 9 -8.82 6.28 -7.94
C LYS A 9 -8.25 4.87 -7.93
N LEU A 10 -8.58 4.09 -8.96
CA LEU A 10 -8.06 2.74 -9.14
C LEU A 10 -6.53 2.78 -9.35
N MET A 11 -5.83 1.80 -8.78
CA MET A 11 -4.39 1.60 -8.97
C MET A 11 -4.15 0.38 -9.85
N GLU A 12 -3.22 0.49 -10.79
CA GLU A 12 -2.88 -0.57 -11.76
C GLU A 12 -1.81 -1.53 -11.24
N SER A 13 -1.04 -1.10 -10.23
CA SER A 13 0.13 -1.81 -9.71
C SER A 13 -0.28 -3.03 -8.88
N SER A 14 -0.23 -4.23 -9.48
CA SER A 14 -0.61 -5.49 -8.82
C SER A 14 0.41 -6.04 -7.82
N GLU A 15 1.61 -5.46 -7.73
CA GLU A 15 2.67 -5.92 -6.81
C GLU A 15 2.40 -5.49 -5.37
N ASP A 16 1.70 -4.38 -5.18
CA ASP A 16 1.30 -3.90 -3.86
C ASP A 16 -0.14 -4.34 -3.55
N ARG A 17 -0.42 -4.61 -2.27
CA ARG A 17 -1.77 -4.91 -1.79
C ARG A 17 -2.75 -3.72 -1.94
N LEU A 18 -2.29 -2.59 -2.44
CA LEU A 18 -3.07 -1.36 -2.61
C LEU A 18 -3.85 -1.41 -3.92
N ARG A 19 -5.19 -1.40 -3.82
CA ARG A 19 -6.09 -1.50 -4.98
C ARG A 19 -6.58 -0.15 -5.47
N ALA A 20 -6.84 0.77 -4.56
CA ALA A 20 -7.31 2.11 -4.89
C ALA A 20 -7.07 3.09 -3.75
N PHE A 21 -7.04 4.38 -4.12
CA PHE A 21 -7.28 5.47 -3.19
C PHE A 21 -8.74 5.88 -3.24
N CYS A 22 -9.28 6.30 -2.11
CA CYS A 22 -10.66 6.72 -1.95
C CYS A 22 -10.71 8.06 -1.20
N SER A 23 -11.62 8.93 -1.63
CA SER A 23 -12.04 10.11 -0.88
C SER A 23 -13.54 10.04 -0.65
N ILE A 24 -13.96 10.32 0.58
CA ILE A 24 -15.38 10.29 0.98
C ILE A 24 -15.83 11.68 1.41
N THR A 25 -17.06 12.04 1.05
CA THR A 25 -17.76 13.22 1.55
C THR A 25 -18.82 12.75 2.54
N ILE A 26 -18.85 13.37 3.71
CA ILE A 26 -19.75 13.07 4.81
C ILE A 26 -20.72 14.24 4.96
N ASP A 27 -22.01 13.93 5.02
CA ASP A 27 -23.10 14.89 5.21
C ASP A 27 -22.99 16.13 4.30
N GLU A 28 -22.49 15.98 3.05
CA GLU A 28 -22.22 17.04 2.07
C GLU A 28 -21.33 18.21 2.54
N CYS A 29 -20.70 18.10 3.72
CA CYS A 29 -20.04 19.23 4.36
C CYS A 29 -18.60 18.96 4.78
N PHE A 30 -18.16 17.69 4.78
CA PHE A 30 -16.83 17.32 5.24
C PHE A 30 -16.22 16.23 4.35
N VAL A 31 -15.03 16.50 3.80
CA VAL A 31 -14.32 15.55 2.92
C VAL A 31 -13.13 14.95 3.65
N VAL A 32 -13.05 13.62 3.65
CA VAL A 32 -11.87 12.87 4.09
C VAL A 32 -11.17 12.26 2.88
N ARG A 33 -9.91 12.64 2.67
CA ARG A 33 -9.06 12.16 1.57
C ARG A 33 -8.11 11.05 2.03
N ASP A 34 -7.49 10.40 1.05
CA ASP A 34 -6.42 9.42 1.24
C ASP A 34 -6.81 8.16 2.04
N LEU A 35 -8.08 7.75 1.96
CA LEU A 35 -8.46 6.40 2.35
C LEU A 35 -7.86 5.41 1.34
N LYS A 36 -7.49 4.23 1.80
CA LYS A 36 -6.85 3.20 0.97
C LYS A 36 -7.68 1.94 0.97
N ILE A 37 -7.91 1.38 -0.21
CA ILE A 37 -8.52 0.05 -0.35
C ILE A 37 -7.38 -0.94 -0.50
N ILE A 38 -7.27 -1.88 0.44
CA ILE A 38 -6.15 -2.81 0.54
C ILE A 38 -6.69 -4.25 0.51
N ASP A 39 -6.06 -5.12 -0.27
CA ASP A 39 -6.36 -6.55 -0.27
C ASP A 39 -5.78 -7.21 0.99
N GLY A 40 -6.68 -7.71 1.84
CA GLY A 40 -6.37 -8.52 3.01
C GLY A 40 -6.61 -10.01 2.78
N ALA A 41 -6.30 -10.83 3.80
CA ALA A 41 -6.56 -12.28 3.75
C ALA A 41 -8.06 -12.61 3.64
N ASN A 42 -8.93 -11.75 4.17
CA ASN A 42 -10.38 -11.92 4.18
C ASN A 42 -11.07 -11.06 3.10
N GLY A 43 -10.34 -10.66 2.05
CA GLY A 43 -10.83 -9.76 1.00
C GLY A 43 -10.40 -8.30 1.17
N PRO A 44 -10.86 -7.41 0.28
CA PRO A 44 -10.52 -6.00 0.31
C PRO A 44 -11.12 -5.31 1.54
N PHE A 45 -10.35 -4.43 2.16
CA PHE A 45 -10.78 -3.63 3.30
C PHE A 45 -10.30 -2.18 3.18
N VAL A 46 -10.95 -1.29 3.92
CA VAL A 46 -10.64 0.13 3.93
C VAL A 46 -9.66 0.44 5.07
N ALA A 47 -8.50 0.97 4.72
CA ALA A 47 -7.55 1.56 5.65
C ALA A 47 -7.73 3.08 5.68
N MET A 48 -7.79 3.62 6.90
CA MET A 48 -7.97 5.04 7.15
C MET A 48 -6.72 5.85 6.74
N PRO A 49 -6.88 7.17 6.46
CA PRO A 49 -5.75 8.04 6.17
C PRO A 49 -4.82 8.11 7.38
N SER A 50 -3.53 7.84 7.16
CA SER A 50 -2.53 7.77 8.22
C SER A 50 -1.35 8.69 7.94
N ARG A 51 -0.76 9.21 9.03
CA ARG A 51 0.43 10.06 8.98
C ARG A 51 1.52 9.52 9.89
N LYS A 52 2.77 9.64 9.44
CA LYS A 52 3.95 9.31 10.25
C LYS A 52 4.06 10.29 11.42
N LEU A 53 4.17 9.77 12.63
CA LEU A 53 4.34 10.56 13.84
C LEU A 53 5.72 11.23 13.87
N THR A 54 5.74 12.44 14.41
CA THR A 54 6.94 13.29 14.51
C THR A 54 7.11 13.86 15.90
N GLY A 55 8.36 13.97 16.35
CA GLY A 55 8.73 14.66 17.58
C GLY A 55 9.61 15.88 17.31
N HIS A 56 9.69 16.81 18.26
CA HIS A 56 10.48 18.02 18.14
C HIS A 56 11.88 17.83 18.74
N CYS A 57 12.91 18.39 18.10
CA CYS A 57 14.25 18.42 18.67
C CYS A 57 14.30 19.32 19.91
N SER A 58 14.90 18.85 21.00
CA SER A 58 15.10 19.62 22.24
C SER A 58 16.02 20.84 22.07
N ARG A 59 16.88 20.86 21.04
CA ARG A 59 17.83 21.95 20.78
C ARG A 59 17.28 23.02 19.84
N CYS A 60 16.72 22.62 18.70
CA CYS A 60 16.32 23.55 17.64
C CYS A 60 14.83 23.51 17.31
N HIS A 61 14.03 22.70 18.01
CA HIS A 61 12.60 22.51 17.78
C HIS A 61 12.19 22.06 16.37
N HIS A 62 13.14 21.61 15.53
CA HIS A 62 12.80 21.04 14.24
C HIS A 62 11.98 19.76 14.40
N LYS A 63 11.00 19.53 13.52
CA LYS A 63 10.18 18.32 13.49
C LYS A 63 10.97 17.18 12.86
N ASN A 64 11.18 16.11 13.60
CA ASN A 64 11.87 14.90 13.16
C ASN A 64 10.93 13.71 13.27
N HIS A 65 11.13 12.68 12.46
CA HIS A 65 10.39 11.43 12.61
C HIS A 65 10.71 10.79 13.97
N LEU A 66 9.73 10.15 14.63
CA LEU A 66 9.92 9.64 16.00
C LEU A 66 11.10 8.66 16.17
N ARG A 67 11.48 7.92 15.13
CA ARG A 67 12.63 6.98 15.14
C ARG A 67 13.96 7.60 14.69
N ALA A 68 14.04 8.91 14.46
CA ALA A 68 15.30 9.53 14.07
C ALA A 68 16.27 9.57 15.26
N ASN A 69 17.48 9.05 15.10
CA ASN A 69 18.53 9.09 16.14
C ASN A 69 19.15 10.49 16.29
N TYR A 70 19.12 11.28 15.23
CA TYR A 70 19.67 12.63 15.17
C TYR A 70 18.68 13.59 14.53
N CYS A 71 18.78 14.85 14.89
CA CYS A 71 17.97 15.90 14.29
C CYS A 71 18.39 16.11 12.83
N ASN A 72 17.42 16.02 11.92
CA ASN A 72 17.56 16.26 10.48
C ASN A 72 17.99 17.69 10.13
N ASN A 73 17.90 18.64 11.09
CA ASN A 73 18.27 20.04 10.89
C ASN A 73 19.59 20.41 11.60
N CYS A 74 19.72 20.12 12.89
CA CYS A 74 20.89 20.57 13.68
C CYS A 74 21.87 19.47 14.06
N GLY A 75 21.61 18.21 13.68
CA GLY A 75 22.45 17.06 14.02
C GLY A 75 22.47 16.66 15.49
N ASN A 76 21.73 17.36 16.37
CA ASN A 76 21.66 17.00 17.78
C ASN A 76 21.07 15.60 17.97
N LYS A 77 21.67 14.79 18.84
CA LYS A 77 21.12 13.48 19.18
C LYS A 77 19.71 13.64 19.76
N LEU A 78 18.76 12.90 19.21
CA LEU A 78 17.39 12.89 19.69
C LEU A 78 17.26 11.75 20.70
N SER A 79 16.87 12.10 21.92
CA SER A 79 16.48 11.16 22.97
C SER A 79 14.98 11.35 23.19
N PHE A 80 14.16 10.84 22.27
CA PHE A 80 12.74 10.68 22.60
C PHE A 80 12.66 9.57 23.64
N ASP A 81 11.86 9.79 24.71
CA ASP A 81 11.79 8.92 25.87
C ASP A 81 11.75 7.46 25.44
N GLN A 82 12.87 6.79 25.71
CA GLN A 82 13.13 5.39 25.43
C GLN A 82 12.46 4.53 26.52
N ASP A 83 11.30 4.94 27.01
CA ASP A 83 10.43 4.08 27.78
C ASP A 83 10.00 3.00 26.80
N GLY A 84 10.60 1.80 26.92
CA GLY A 84 10.60 0.68 25.97
C GLY A 84 9.25 0.10 25.56
N ALA A 85 8.16 0.87 25.69
CA ALA A 85 6.83 0.57 25.18
C ALA A 85 6.67 0.82 23.67
N LEU A 86 7.66 1.39 22.94
CA LEU A 86 7.47 1.91 21.57
C LEU A 86 8.19 1.14 20.43
N ASP A 87 8.57 -0.12 20.63
CA ASP A 87 9.34 -0.85 19.60
C ASP A 87 8.47 -1.39 18.44
N SER A 88 7.16 -1.43 18.60
CA SER A 88 6.24 -1.90 17.55
C SER A 88 6.17 -0.91 16.36
N PRO A 89 6.38 -1.38 15.10
CA PRO A 89 6.21 -0.55 13.91
C PRO A 89 4.85 0.16 13.82
N GLN A 90 3.80 -0.42 14.42
CA GLN A 90 2.47 0.18 14.47
C GLN A 90 2.43 1.52 15.23
N LYS A 91 3.38 1.81 16.13
CA LYS A 91 3.43 3.09 16.86
C LYS A 91 4.12 4.23 16.08
N LEU A 92 4.55 4.00 14.84
CA LEU A 92 5.14 5.03 13.98
C LEU A 92 4.12 5.86 13.20
N TYR A 93 2.96 5.28 12.92
CA TYR A 93 1.90 5.90 12.14
C TYR A 93 0.66 6.00 13.01
N ALA A 94 -0.09 7.08 12.85
CA ALA A 94 -1.39 7.23 13.45
C ALA A 94 -2.39 7.66 12.38
N ASP A 95 -3.61 7.15 12.50
CA ASP A 95 -4.71 7.55 11.64
C ASP A 95 -5.09 8.99 11.95
N VAL A 96 -5.17 9.80 10.89
CA VAL A 96 -5.58 11.21 10.95
C VAL A 96 -7.09 11.31 11.18
N ALA A 97 -7.85 10.39 10.58
CA ALA A 97 -9.28 10.24 10.78
C ALA A 97 -9.57 8.77 11.04
N HIS A 98 -10.41 8.46 12.03
CA HIS A 98 -10.85 7.10 12.29
C HIS A 98 -12.27 7.10 12.87
N PRO A 99 -13.11 6.11 12.51
CA PRO A 99 -14.42 5.94 13.13
C PRO A 99 -14.25 5.55 14.61
N ILE A 100 -15.07 6.14 15.48
CA ILE A 100 -15.02 5.88 16.92
C ILE A 100 -15.72 4.55 17.27
N ASN A 101 -16.80 4.22 16.56
CA ASN A 101 -17.61 3.03 16.81
C ASN A 101 -17.53 2.03 15.65
N SER A 102 -17.82 0.76 15.94
CA SER A 102 -17.79 -0.32 14.94
C SER A 102 -18.84 -0.14 13.86
N GLU A 103 -20.03 0.38 14.22
CA GLU A 103 -21.13 0.62 13.28
C GLU A 103 -20.72 1.59 12.16
N CYS A 104 -20.08 2.72 12.50
CA CYS A 104 -19.58 3.68 11.52
C CYS A 104 -18.44 3.08 10.69
N ARG A 105 -17.58 2.26 11.31
CA ARG A 105 -16.52 1.54 10.58
C ARG A 105 -17.09 0.63 9.50
N GLU A 106 -18.10 -0.17 9.84
CA GLU A 106 -18.77 -1.07 8.91
C GLU A 106 -19.51 -0.29 7.82
N MET A 107 -20.20 0.80 8.19
CA MET A 107 -20.86 1.70 7.26
C MET A 107 -19.89 2.27 6.21
N ILE A 108 -18.76 2.83 6.65
CA ILE A 108 -17.72 3.37 5.74
C ILE A 108 -17.14 2.25 4.87
N GLN A 109 -16.80 1.11 5.47
CA GLN A 109 -16.21 0.00 4.75
C GLN A 109 -17.12 -0.51 3.65
N ASN A 110 -18.40 -0.77 3.96
CA ASN A 110 -19.35 -1.31 3.00
C ASN A 110 -19.62 -0.32 1.87
N ALA A 111 -19.88 0.95 2.19
CA ALA A 111 -20.16 1.96 1.18
C ALA A 111 -18.98 2.17 0.21
N VAL A 112 -17.74 2.17 0.73
CA VAL A 112 -16.54 2.34 -0.09
C VAL A 112 -16.25 1.10 -0.95
N ILE A 113 -16.42 -0.10 -0.43
CA ILE A 113 -16.22 -1.34 -1.19
C ILE A 113 -17.27 -1.49 -2.29
N GLU A 114 -18.53 -1.16 -2.00
CA GLU A 114 -19.60 -1.18 -3.00
C GLU A 114 -19.29 -0.22 -4.17
N GLU A 115 -18.88 1.01 -3.88
CA GLU A 115 -18.51 1.97 -4.92
C GLU A 115 -17.25 1.52 -5.67
N PHE A 116 -16.31 0.85 -5.01
CA PHE A 116 -15.11 0.30 -5.63
C PHE A 116 -15.44 -0.76 -6.67
N ASP A 117 -16.32 -1.71 -6.32
CA ASP A 117 -16.78 -2.73 -7.25
C ASP A 117 -17.58 -2.12 -8.42
N ALA A 118 -18.34 -1.06 -8.16
CA ALA A 118 -19.02 -0.30 -9.20
C ALA A 118 -18.03 0.42 -10.14
N GLU A 119 -16.96 1.01 -9.60
CA GLU A 119 -15.92 1.67 -10.39
C GLU A 119 -15.11 0.67 -11.22
N LEU A 120 -14.82 -0.52 -10.69
CA LEU A 120 -14.22 -1.61 -11.46
C LEU A 120 -15.10 -2.04 -12.64
N LYS A 121 -16.41 -2.18 -12.44
CA LYS A 121 -17.34 -2.49 -13.55
C LYS A 121 -17.41 -1.38 -14.59
N ARG A 122 -17.27 -0.11 -14.16
CA ARG A 122 -17.19 1.04 -15.08
C ARG A 122 -15.89 1.06 -15.85
N CYS A 123 -14.76 0.67 -15.24
CA CYS A 123 -13.46 0.67 -15.91
C CYS A 123 -13.35 -0.39 -17.03
N GLU A 124 -14.17 -1.44 -16.98
CA GLU A 124 -14.26 -2.43 -18.06
C GLU A 124 -14.99 -1.92 -19.31
N GLN A 125 -15.77 -0.84 -19.19
CA GLN A 125 -16.54 -0.32 -20.31
C GLN A 125 -15.66 0.51 -21.27
N PRO A 126 -15.84 0.37 -22.60
CA PRO A 126 -15.08 1.14 -23.57
C PRO A 126 -15.40 2.64 -23.42
N GLY A 127 -14.38 3.47 -23.26
CA GLY A 127 -14.53 4.92 -23.05
C GLY A 127 -14.60 5.36 -21.58
N TYR A 128 -14.20 4.51 -20.64
CA TYR A 128 -14.10 4.87 -19.23
C TYR A 128 -13.19 6.07 -19.00
N ARG A 129 -13.67 7.03 -18.21
CA ARG A 129 -12.91 8.14 -17.64
C ARG A 129 -13.12 8.14 -16.14
N SER A 130 -12.02 8.14 -15.39
CA SER A 130 -12.03 8.21 -13.93
C SER A 130 -12.66 9.52 -13.46
N ARG A 131 -13.68 9.44 -12.59
CA ARG A 131 -14.32 10.62 -11.96
C ARG A 131 -13.43 11.32 -10.94
N TYR A 132 -12.30 10.71 -10.56
CA TYR A 132 -11.38 11.26 -9.57
C TYR A 132 -10.59 12.46 -10.12
N ASP A 133 -10.31 12.50 -11.43
CA ASP A 133 -9.42 13.51 -12.02
C ASP A 133 -10.17 14.78 -12.50
N ASP A 134 -11.50 14.83 -12.38
CA ASP A 134 -12.30 15.96 -12.87
C ASP A 134 -12.16 17.25 -12.01
N ASP A 135 -11.68 17.18 -10.76
CA ASP A 135 -11.46 18.37 -9.91
C ASP A 135 -10.15 19.13 -10.23
N PHE A 136 -9.21 18.53 -10.95
CA PHE A 136 -7.93 19.19 -11.29
C PHE A 136 -7.98 20.01 -12.59
N MET A 137 -9.14 20.07 -13.26
CA MET A 137 -9.34 20.69 -14.58
C MET A 137 -10.13 22.01 -14.54
N ASP A 138 -10.18 22.74 -13.40
CA ASP A 138 -10.81 24.07 -13.30
C ASP A 138 -9.85 25.25 -13.54
N ALA A 139 -8.67 25.00 -14.12
CA ALA A 139 -7.71 26.04 -14.45
C ALA A 139 -7.40 26.09 -15.95
N GLY A 140 -8.43 26.34 -16.77
CA GLY A 140 -8.33 27.14 -18.01
C GLY A 140 -7.20 26.87 -19.01
N GLU A 141 -6.65 25.67 -19.10
CA GLU A 141 -5.78 25.26 -20.19
C GLU A 141 -6.44 24.10 -20.94
N ASP A 142 -6.63 24.30 -22.25
CA ASP A 142 -7.06 23.29 -23.21
C ASP A 142 -6.00 22.18 -23.30
N VAL A 143 -5.90 21.35 -22.26
CA VAL A 143 -5.13 20.11 -22.33
C VAL A 143 -6.08 19.08 -22.91
N GLU A 144 -5.90 18.85 -24.21
CA GLU A 144 -6.42 17.70 -24.95
C GLU A 144 -6.20 16.45 -24.08
N THR A 145 -7.25 16.02 -23.38
CA THR A 145 -7.19 14.89 -22.47
C THR A 145 -6.68 13.71 -23.28
N ALA A 146 -5.48 13.25 -22.96
CA ALA A 146 -4.92 12.05 -23.56
C ALA A 146 -5.98 10.96 -23.45
N TYR A 147 -6.48 10.51 -24.60
CA TYR A 147 -7.23 9.28 -24.71
C TYR A 147 -6.40 8.21 -23.99
N VAL A 148 -6.84 7.80 -22.81
CA VAL A 148 -6.32 6.58 -22.21
C VAL A 148 -6.96 5.48 -23.03
N ASP A 149 -6.19 4.92 -23.96
CA ASP A 149 -6.63 3.75 -24.73
C ASP A 149 -7.14 2.68 -23.75
N PRO A 150 -8.32 2.07 -23.99
CA PRO A 150 -8.81 1.00 -23.15
C PRO A 150 -7.83 -0.18 -23.21
N PRO A 151 -7.41 -0.78 -22.09
CA PRO A 151 -6.61 -1.98 -22.14
C PRO A 151 -7.55 -3.14 -22.51
N HIS A 152 -7.76 -3.36 -23.80
CA HIS A 152 -8.16 -4.67 -24.29
C HIS A 152 -6.95 -5.62 -24.14
N GLY A 153 -6.75 -6.10 -22.92
CA GLY A 153 -5.81 -7.17 -22.59
C GLY A 153 -6.51 -8.17 -21.68
N LYS A 154 -7.16 -9.18 -22.27
CA LYS A 154 -7.72 -10.31 -21.52
C LYS A 154 -6.66 -10.89 -20.58
N LEU A 155 -6.96 -10.96 -19.29
CA LEU A 155 -6.20 -11.76 -18.32
C LEU A 155 -6.12 -13.21 -18.84
N GLN A 156 -4.96 -13.62 -19.33
CA GLN A 156 -4.70 -15.04 -19.62
C GLN A 156 -4.36 -15.74 -18.30
N PRO A 157 -4.98 -16.89 -18.01
CA PRO A 157 -4.60 -17.68 -16.84
C PRO A 157 -3.16 -18.22 -17.01
N PRO A 158 -2.46 -18.54 -15.89
CA PRO A 158 -1.05 -18.90 -15.93
C PRO A 158 -0.85 -20.16 -16.77
N ARG A 159 -0.02 -20.08 -17.82
CA ARG A 159 0.42 -21.25 -18.59
C ARG A 159 1.37 -22.07 -17.72
N GLN A 160 1.00 -23.33 -17.47
CA GLN A 160 1.89 -24.34 -16.90
C GLN A 160 3.11 -24.49 -17.82
N SER A 161 4.31 -24.38 -17.25
CA SER A 161 5.57 -24.57 -17.97
C SER A 161 5.77 -26.06 -18.28
N GLU A 162 5.45 -26.47 -19.50
CA GLU A 162 5.86 -27.77 -20.04
C GLU A 162 7.35 -27.71 -20.42
N ALA A 163 8.13 -28.63 -19.84
CA ALA A 163 9.55 -28.82 -20.12
C ALA A 163 9.78 -29.19 -21.59
N ARG A 164 10.78 -28.59 -22.24
CA ARG A 164 11.28 -29.04 -23.55
C ARG A 164 12.59 -29.82 -23.40
N PRO A 165 12.77 -30.94 -24.13
CA PRO A 165 13.97 -31.76 -24.09
C PRO A 165 15.07 -31.22 -25.02
N GLY A 166 16.32 -31.54 -24.69
CA GLY A 166 17.50 -30.79 -25.10
C GLY A 166 18.22 -31.19 -26.38
N GLU A 167 19.33 -30.48 -26.61
CA GLU A 167 20.33 -30.76 -27.62
C GLU A 167 21.74 -30.55 -27.04
N THR A 168 22.64 -31.47 -27.41
CA THR A 168 23.97 -31.77 -26.87
C THR A 168 25.12 -30.97 -27.51
N GLN A 169 25.96 -30.36 -26.66
CA GLN A 169 27.46 -30.31 -26.63
C GLN A 169 28.29 -29.83 -27.86
N PRO A 170 29.56 -29.32 -27.72
CA PRO A 170 30.58 -29.77 -26.77
C PRO A 170 31.52 -28.74 -26.09
N SER A 171 32.27 -29.33 -25.16
CA SER A 171 33.38 -28.94 -24.27
C SER A 171 34.44 -27.92 -24.72
N GLU A 172 34.89 -27.08 -23.78
CA GLU A 172 36.30 -26.70 -23.60
C GLU A 172 36.67 -26.56 -22.11
N THR A 173 37.95 -26.85 -21.81
CA THR A 173 38.55 -27.23 -20.52
C THR A 173 39.33 -26.11 -19.78
N ARG A 174 39.51 -26.35 -18.46
CA ARG A 174 40.63 -25.98 -17.51
C ARG A 174 40.52 -24.66 -16.69
N PRO A 175 41.22 -24.52 -15.53
CA PRO A 175 41.15 -25.33 -14.29
C PRO A 175 41.20 -24.53 -12.94
N GLU A 176 40.95 -25.25 -11.84
CA GLU A 176 41.57 -25.20 -10.48
C GLU A 176 41.49 -24.00 -9.50
N GLY A 177 41.16 -24.37 -8.26
CA GLY A 177 41.37 -23.64 -6.98
C GLY A 177 40.06 -23.59 -6.17
N GLY A 178 39.82 -24.28 -5.06
CA GLY A 178 40.66 -24.84 -4.00
C GLY A 178 40.21 -24.23 -2.66
N GLY A 179 39.55 -25.00 -1.78
CA GLY A 179 39.23 -24.56 -0.40
C GLY A 179 38.08 -25.32 0.26
N GLN A 180 38.39 -26.09 1.32
CA GLN A 180 37.52 -27.00 2.07
C GLN A 180 36.87 -26.37 3.32
N SER A 181 35.96 -27.17 3.91
CA SER A 181 35.40 -27.19 5.28
C SER A 181 34.12 -26.36 5.48
N GLY A 182 33.04 -26.85 6.10
CA GLY A 182 32.73 -28.12 6.77
C GLY A 182 31.54 -27.88 7.71
N GLY A 183 30.65 -28.87 7.89
CA GLY A 183 29.63 -28.85 8.95
C GLY A 183 28.24 -29.34 8.54
N GLU A 184 28.02 -30.65 8.66
CA GLU A 184 26.70 -31.31 8.71
C GLU A 184 26.11 -31.21 10.13
N GLY A 185 24.78 -31.25 10.25
CA GLY A 185 24.07 -31.40 11.53
C GLY A 185 22.61 -30.94 11.45
N ASP A 186 21.76 -31.82 10.91
CA ASP A 186 20.30 -31.75 10.90
C ASP A 186 19.78 -32.30 12.25
N ASP A 187 18.84 -31.61 12.91
CA ASP A 187 18.01 -32.19 13.99
C ASP A 187 16.70 -31.39 14.13
N ASP A 188 15.61 -32.00 13.66
CA ASP A 188 14.21 -31.74 13.98
C ASP A 188 13.95 -31.64 15.49
N GLN A 189 13.31 -30.56 15.98
CA GLN A 189 12.24 -30.70 17.00
C GLN A 189 11.41 -29.43 17.25
N PHE A 190 10.09 -29.61 17.09
CA PHE A 190 9.02 -29.17 17.99
C PHE A 190 8.52 -27.72 17.97
N GLY A 191 7.36 -27.56 17.34
CA GLY A 191 6.35 -26.63 17.82
C GLY A 191 5.71 -27.12 19.11
N ALA A 192 5.59 -26.24 20.10
CA ALA A 192 4.58 -26.30 21.16
C ALA A 192 4.40 -24.94 21.84
N GLY A 193 3.22 -24.34 21.65
CA GLY A 193 2.47 -23.62 22.68
C GLY A 193 2.96 -22.24 23.13
N ILE A 194 2.22 -21.20 22.75
CA ILE A 194 1.98 -20.05 23.63
C ILE A 194 0.48 -19.73 23.55
N PHE A 195 -0.12 -19.69 24.75
CA PHE A 195 -1.49 -19.29 25.07
C PHE A 195 -1.77 -17.82 24.72
#